data_AF-M4SWU5-F1
#
_entry.id   AF-M4SWU5-F1
#
_cell.length_a   1.000
_cell.length_b   1.000
_cell.length_c   1.000
_cell.angle_alpha   90.00
_cell.angle_beta   90.00
_cell.angle_gamma   90.00
#
_symmetry.space_group_name_H-M   'P 1'
#
loop_
_entity.id
_entity.type
_entity.pdbx_description
1 polymer ?
#
loop_
_entity_poly.entity_id
_entity_poly.type
_entity_poly.pdbx_seq_one_letter_code
_entity_poly.pdbx_strand_id
1 'polypeptide(L)'
;LTATTKLGKQAQQRIDAFLVLANETDTGYKAVTDESWKLSHQRRPNKELLSYLNKSLEALRLRAGNISEEVKQATQKRSNKLAEARLAIFKALFRTESDAGKNQKILAGTADSADLAIAFASAGTYAAMCTSGAEIGRSLIQDIVCICSENAAKAADKSCTAAGTTMTGHNLQQGGQSAAKRWLALRAGCEKKGRQVQQTAGDAVHALQNAIHRVHQLLGANAYNLGKAADSAYPQSVMTILGGTNGGATASASCDGSSVDPAAGGTAHGICVDYKGHASEDNLIPWAAELHTAAAAILGMEKAERKLAVLVAKLTSLAENMETTYLHASVRHPSAAATNTVAETDQIDKKEKQCNPAGQNKTECDKLKDKGCVFNDNGKKCELKKEVKAEL
;
A
#
# COMPACT_ATOMS: atom_id res chain seq x y z
N LEU A 1 4.88 -0.62 -2.79
CA LEU A 1 5.07 -0.14 -1.39
C LEU A 1 6.22 0.87 -1.24
N THR A 2 7.02 1.13 -2.30
CA THR A 2 8.36 1.71 -2.16
C THR A 2 8.55 3.11 -2.73
N ALA A 3 7.75 3.59 -3.69
CA ALA A 3 7.98 4.92 -4.29
C ALA A 3 7.30 6.05 -3.49
N THR A 4 5.97 5.99 -3.32
CA THR A 4 5.16 7.05 -2.69
C THR A 4 5.49 7.25 -1.21
N THR A 5 5.70 6.15 -0.48
CA THR A 5 6.10 6.15 0.93
C THR A 5 7.54 6.65 1.12
N LYS A 6 8.43 6.40 0.14
CA LYS A 6 9.82 6.88 0.15
C LYS A 6 9.89 8.37 -0.19
N LEU A 7 9.10 8.82 -1.16
CA LEU A 7 8.93 10.25 -1.48
C LEU A 7 8.34 11.01 -0.28
N GLY A 8 7.34 10.45 0.41
CA GLY A 8 6.81 11.02 1.64
C GLY A 8 7.86 11.14 2.75
N LYS A 9 8.67 10.09 2.96
CA LYS A 9 9.79 10.14 3.91
C LYS A 9 10.86 11.15 3.50
N GLN A 10 11.22 11.23 2.22
CA GLN A 10 12.17 12.23 1.71
C GLN A 10 11.64 13.65 1.88
N ALA A 11 10.36 13.90 1.60
CA ALA A 11 9.74 15.21 1.81
C ALA A 11 9.75 15.58 3.29
N GLN A 12 9.40 14.66 4.19
CA GLN A 12 9.48 14.87 5.63
C GLN A 12 10.92 15.15 6.09
N GLN A 13 11.91 14.38 5.61
CA GLN A 13 13.32 14.59 5.92
C GLN A 13 13.83 15.96 5.42
N ARG A 14 13.39 16.42 4.25
CA ARG A 14 13.73 17.76 3.75
C ARG A 14 13.11 18.84 4.62
N ILE A 15 11.85 18.68 5.03
CA ILE A 15 11.19 19.60 5.96
C ILE A 15 11.93 19.63 7.30
N ASP A 16 12.27 18.48 7.87
CA ASP A 16 13.00 18.38 9.13
C ASP A 16 14.40 19.02 9.02
N ALA A 17 15.10 18.82 7.90
CA ALA A 17 16.40 19.46 7.63
C ALA A 17 16.28 20.99 7.49
N PHE A 18 15.23 21.49 6.83
CA PHE A 18 14.95 22.92 6.75
C PHE A 18 14.59 23.52 8.12
N LEU A 19 13.88 22.79 8.96
CA LEU A 19 13.56 23.20 10.33
C LEU A 19 14.81 23.23 11.22
N VAL A 20 15.76 22.30 11.03
CA VAL A 20 17.07 22.33 11.70
C VAL A 20 17.88 23.54 11.23
N LEU A 21 17.96 23.81 9.93
CA LEU A 21 18.65 24.99 9.39
C LEU A 21 18.04 26.31 9.88
N ALA A 22 16.70 26.39 9.99
CA ALA A 22 16.01 27.54 10.55
C ALA A 22 16.28 27.72 12.07
N ASN A 23 16.43 26.62 12.82
CA ASN A 23 16.83 26.68 14.24
C ASN A 23 18.34 26.91 14.43
N GLU A 24 19.19 26.51 13.49
CA GLU A 24 20.63 26.83 13.50
C GLU A 24 20.87 28.32 13.19
N THR A 25 19.94 28.98 12.47
CA THR A 25 19.92 30.45 12.41
C THR A 25 19.50 31.13 13.73
N ASP A 26 18.96 30.37 14.70
CA ASP A 26 18.63 30.83 16.06
C ASP A 26 19.77 30.57 17.08
N THR A 27 20.69 29.64 16.77
CA THR A 27 21.85 29.31 17.62
C THR A 27 23.15 29.43 16.84
N GLY A 28 23.45 30.65 16.38
CA GLY A 28 24.82 30.97 16.02
C GLY A 28 25.76 30.59 17.17
N TYR A 29 26.82 29.84 16.84
CA TYR A 29 27.96 29.48 17.69
C TYR A 29 27.81 28.26 18.62
N LYS A 30 28.19 27.08 18.12
CA LYS A 30 28.72 26.00 18.97
C LYS A 30 30.12 25.49 18.61
N ALA A 31 30.84 26.09 17.67
CA ALA A 31 32.13 25.52 17.20
C ALA A 31 33.31 26.50 17.04
N VAL A 32 33.35 27.62 17.76
CA VAL A 32 34.56 28.47 17.80
C VAL A 32 34.89 28.80 19.26
N THR A 33 36.03 28.28 19.73
CA THR A 33 36.54 28.38 21.11
C THR A 33 37.32 29.66 21.38
N ASP A 34 37.50 30.52 20.36
CA ASP A 34 38.23 31.77 20.47
C ASP A 34 37.28 32.96 20.67
N GLU A 35 37.32 33.59 21.85
CA GLU A 35 36.49 34.74 22.20
C GLU A 35 36.88 36.02 21.43
N SER A 36 38.14 36.14 20.99
CA SER A 36 38.62 37.31 20.24
C SER A 36 38.02 37.39 18.83
N TRP A 37 37.75 36.24 18.22
CA TRP A 37 37.09 36.12 16.92
C TRP A 37 35.60 36.47 16.99
N LYS A 38 34.92 36.13 18.10
CA LYS A 38 33.50 36.44 18.33
C LYS A 38 33.24 37.95 18.49
N LEU A 39 34.20 38.69 19.04
CA LEU A 39 34.10 40.14 19.24
C LEU A 39 34.32 40.93 17.94
N SER A 40 35.17 40.43 17.04
CA SER A 40 35.49 41.07 15.75
C SER A 40 34.49 40.75 14.63
N HIS A 41 33.74 39.65 14.73
CA HIS A 41 32.82 39.17 13.69
C HIS A 41 31.35 39.07 14.15
N GLN A 42 30.87 40.07 14.91
CA GLN A 42 29.44 40.18 15.21
C GLN A 42 28.62 40.35 13.92
N ARG A 43 28.13 39.25 13.34
CA ARG A 43 26.95 39.30 12.47
C ARG A 43 25.81 39.79 13.32
N ARG A 44 25.38 41.05 13.12
CA ARG A 44 24.10 41.51 13.68
C ARG A 44 23.03 40.54 13.15
N PRO A 45 22.33 39.80 14.01
CA PRO A 45 21.16 39.08 13.57
C PRO A 45 20.24 40.13 12.97
N ASN A 46 19.87 39.96 11.69
CA ASN A 46 18.87 40.83 11.09
C ASN A 46 17.54 40.45 11.75
N LYS A 47 17.27 41.07 12.91
CA LYS A 47 16.14 40.71 13.80
C LYS A 47 14.80 40.83 13.07
N GLU A 48 14.70 41.69 12.06
CA GLU A 48 13.52 41.81 11.21
C GLU A 48 13.39 40.64 10.24
N LEU A 49 14.47 40.24 9.57
CA LEU A 49 14.52 39.03 8.73
C LEU A 49 14.17 37.77 9.55
N LEU A 50 14.75 37.63 10.74
CA LEU A 50 14.48 36.52 11.67
C LEU A 50 13.03 36.53 12.17
N SER A 51 12.47 37.69 12.52
CA SER A 51 11.08 37.82 12.96
C SER A 51 10.08 37.49 11.83
N TYR A 52 10.36 37.96 10.60
CA TYR A 52 9.55 37.68 9.42
C TYR A 52 9.61 36.20 9.05
N LEU A 53 10.82 35.62 8.99
CA LEU A 53 11.02 34.21 8.71
C LEU A 53 10.38 33.33 9.79
N ASN A 54 10.50 33.66 11.08
CA ASN A 54 9.89 32.86 12.15
C ASN A 54 8.38 32.78 12.02
N LYS A 55 7.67 33.88 11.75
CA LYS A 55 6.21 33.85 11.61
C LYS A 55 5.75 33.05 10.38
N SER A 56 6.40 33.24 9.24
CA SER A 56 6.06 32.54 8.00
C SER A 56 6.43 31.05 8.05
N LEU A 57 7.60 30.73 8.60
CA LEU A 57 8.06 29.35 8.76
C LEU A 57 7.22 28.58 9.79
N GLU A 58 6.77 29.22 10.88
CA GLU A 58 5.93 28.56 11.88
C GLU A 58 4.55 28.18 11.31
N ALA A 59 3.93 29.07 10.54
CA ALA A 59 2.67 28.75 9.84
C ALA A 59 2.83 27.59 8.85
N LEU A 60 3.95 27.55 8.12
CA LEU A 60 4.27 26.46 7.19
C LEU A 60 4.58 25.16 7.95
N ARG A 61 5.26 25.23 9.10
CA ARG A 61 5.54 24.09 9.99
C ARG A 61 4.25 23.47 10.54
N LEU A 62 3.33 24.27 11.05
CA LEU A 62 2.03 23.81 11.54
C LEU A 62 1.24 23.09 10.41
N ARG A 63 1.25 23.67 9.21
CA ARG A 63 0.62 23.06 8.03
C ARG A 63 1.28 21.74 7.65
N ALA A 64 2.61 21.65 7.69
CA ALA A 64 3.34 20.41 7.43
C ALA A 64 2.98 19.33 8.46
N GLY A 65 2.91 19.69 9.74
CA GLY A 65 2.52 18.80 10.83
C GLY A 65 1.13 18.19 10.61
N ASN A 66 0.14 19.02 10.27
CA ASN A 66 -1.22 18.57 9.97
C ASN A 66 -1.27 17.60 8.78
N ILE A 67 -0.55 17.91 7.69
CA ILE A 67 -0.52 17.03 6.51
C ILE A 67 0.19 15.71 6.83
N SER A 68 1.28 15.75 7.61
CA SER A 68 2.00 14.55 8.06
C SER A 68 1.11 13.61 8.87
N GLU A 69 0.26 14.16 9.74
CA GLU A 69 -0.73 13.37 10.48
C GLU A 69 -1.79 12.75 9.55
N GLU A 70 -2.29 13.51 8.58
CA GLU A 70 -3.18 12.96 7.55
C GLU A 70 -2.53 11.84 6.72
N VAL A 71 -1.22 11.92 6.45
CA VAL A 71 -0.46 10.87 5.76
C VAL A 71 -0.41 9.60 6.60
N LYS A 72 -0.17 9.71 7.92
CA LYS A 72 -0.20 8.54 8.82
C LYS A 72 -1.58 7.89 8.82
N GLN A 73 -2.64 8.68 8.96
CA GLN A 73 -4.02 8.18 8.95
C GLN A 73 -4.38 7.49 7.62
N ALA A 74 -4.02 8.11 6.49
CA ALA A 74 -4.27 7.52 5.18
C ALA A 74 -3.46 6.24 4.94
N THR A 75 -2.23 6.17 5.46
CA THR A 75 -1.39 4.96 5.42
C THR A 75 -2.00 3.83 6.25
N GLN A 76 -2.43 4.13 7.48
CA GLN A 76 -3.10 3.15 8.33
C GLN A 76 -4.39 2.64 7.69
N LYS A 77 -5.20 3.55 7.15
CA LYS A 77 -6.45 3.19 6.45
C LYS A 77 -6.19 2.26 5.26
N ARG A 78 -5.16 2.56 4.46
CA ARG A 78 -4.73 1.69 3.35
C ARG A 78 -4.35 0.29 3.85
N SER A 79 -3.55 0.21 4.92
CA SER A 79 -3.13 -1.07 5.53
C SER A 79 -4.32 -1.87 6.04
N ASN A 80 -5.25 -1.22 6.75
CA ASN A 80 -6.46 -1.85 7.26
C ASN A 80 -7.32 -2.41 6.13
N LYS A 81 -7.50 -1.64 5.05
CA LYS A 81 -8.27 -2.09 3.88
C LYS A 81 -7.61 -3.24 3.12
N LEU A 82 -6.29 -3.28 3.05
CA LEU A 82 -5.57 -4.43 2.51
C LEU A 82 -5.78 -5.70 3.36
N ALA A 83 -5.74 -5.56 4.69
CA ALA A 83 -5.99 -6.69 5.61
C ALA A 83 -7.43 -7.18 5.49
N GLU A 84 -8.40 -6.27 5.43
CA GLU A 84 -9.83 -6.56 5.22
C GLU A 84 -10.07 -7.31 3.90
N ALA A 85 -9.48 -6.84 2.79
CA ALA A 85 -9.60 -7.50 1.49
C ALA A 85 -9.03 -8.93 1.52
N ARG A 86 -7.85 -9.12 2.11
CA ARG A 86 -7.21 -10.44 2.23
C ARG A 86 -8.04 -11.39 3.09
N LEU A 87 -8.56 -10.90 4.21
CA LEU A 87 -9.39 -11.69 5.10
C LEU A 87 -10.69 -12.12 4.41
N ALA A 88 -11.35 -11.20 3.70
CA ALA A 88 -12.58 -11.50 2.98
C ALA A 88 -12.37 -12.52 1.85
N ILE A 89 -11.28 -12.40 1.07
CA ILE A 89 -10.90 -13.42 0.07
C ILE A 89 -10.62 -14.76 0.73
N PHE A 90 -9.90 -14.75 1.87
CA PHE A 90 -9.61 -15.98 2.61
C PHE A 90 -10.89 -16.66 3.10
N LYS A 91 -11.82 -15.89 3.68
CA LYS A 91 -13.15 -16.37 4.10
C LYS A 91 -13.93 -16.96 2.96
N ALA A 92 -13.99 -16.26 1.82
CA ALA A 92 -14.68 -16.77 0.63
C ALA A 92 -14.11 -18.11 0.17
N LEU A 93 -12.79 -18.28 0.19
CA LEU A 93 -12.15 -19.51 -0.29
C LEU A 93 -12.23 -20.66 0.71
N PHE A 94 -11.86 -20.43 1.96
CA PHE A 94 -11.58 -21.48 2.95
C PHE A 94 -12.55 -21.48 4.12
N ARG A 95 -13.52 -20.54 4.18
CA ARG A 95 -14.22 -20.19 5.41
C ARG A 95 -13.25 -19.71 6.50
N THR A 96 -13.78 -19.15 7.58
CA THR A 96 -12.97 -18.89 8.78
C THR A 96 -13.51 -19.70 9.94
N GLU A 97 -12.78 -20.75 10.31
CA GLU A 97 -12.88 -21.36 11.62
C GLU A 97 -11.94 -20.67 12.61
N SER A 98 -12.22 -20.85 13.91
CA SER A 98 -11.43 -20.28 15.01
C SER A 98 -10.12 -21.05 15.25
N ASP A 99 -9.34 -21.34 14.20
CA ASP A 99 -8.00 -21.93 14.32
C ASP A 99 -6.97 -21.08 13.59
N ALA A 100 -6.37 -20.13 14.33
CA ALA A 100 -5.37 -19.23 13.79
C ALA A 100 -4.11 -19.96 13.28
N GLY A 101 -3.73 -21.08 13.91
CA GLY A 101 -2.55 -21.84 13.53
C GLY A 101 -2.72 -22.52 12.16
N LYS A 102 -3.85 -23.19 11.95
CA LYS A 102 -4.18 -23.78 10.65
C LYS A 102 -4.38 -22.73 9.57
N ASN A 103 -5.07 -21.63 9.88
CA ASN A 103 -5.24 -20.53 8.93
C ASN A 103 -3.90 -19.95 8.46
N GLN A 104 -2.91 -19.82 9.34
CA GLN A 104 -1.56 -19.40 8.95
C GLN A 104 -0.89 -20.39 7.99
N LYS A 105 -0.99 -21.70 8.25
CA LYS A 105 -0.44 -22.72 7.33
C LYS A 105 -1.12 -22.71 5.96
N ILE A 106 -2.43 -22.49 5.91
CA ILE A 106 -3.19 -22.37 4.64
C ILE A 106 -2.69 -21.17 3.86
N LEU A 107 -2.55 -20.01 4.51
CA LEU A 107 -2.00 -18.80 3.89
C LEU A 107 -0.55 -18.96 3.43
N ALA A 108 0.26 -19.71 4.18
CA ALA A 108 1.64 -20.02 3.82
C ALA A 108 1.75 -21.07 2.69
N GLY A 109 0.65 -21.74 2.34
CA GLY A 109 0.66 -22.82 1.36
C GLY A 109 1.32 -24.12 1.86
N THR A 110 1.47 -24.27 3.18
CA THR A 110 2.12 -25.43 3.83
C THR A 110 1.12 -26.33 4.55
N ALA A 111 -0.18 -26.03 4.47
CA ALA A 111 -1.23 -26.84 5.08
C ALA A 111 -1.35 -28.21 4.41
N ASP A 112 -1.40 -29.26 5.23
CA ASP A 112 -1.76 -30.61 4.78
C ASP A 112 -3.29 -30.80 4.75
N SER A 113 -3.77 -32.01 4.46
CA SER A 113 -5.21 -32.29 4.44
C SER A 113 -5.89 -32.13 5.80
N ALA A 114 -5.16 -32.35 6.90
CA ALA A 114 -5.71 -32.23 8.25
C ALA A 114 -5.83 -30.79 8.71
N ASP A 115 -4.86 -29.96 8.31
CA ASP A 115 -4.94 -28.51 8.45
C ASP A 115 -6.09 -27.93 7.61
N LEU A 116 -6.25 -28.38 6.36
CA LEU A 116 -7.30 -27.91 5.44
C LEU A 116 -8.71 -28.41 5.76
N ALA A 117 -8.86 -29.48 6.54
CA ALA A 117 -10.17 -30.05 6.87
C ALA A 117 -11.12 -29.04 7.54
N ILE A 118 -10.59 -28.01 8.20
CA ILE A 118 -11.40 -26.93 8.82
C ILE A 118 -12.17 -26.09 7.80
N ALA A 119 -11.77 -26.13 6.53
CA ALA A 119 -12.39 -25.36 5.46
C ALA A 119 -13.67 -26.00 4.89
N PHE A 120 -14.00 -27.21 5.37
CA PHE A 120 -15.12 -28.03 4.90
C PHE A 120 -16.03 -28.39 6.06
N ALA A 121 -17.33 -28.56 5.80
CA ALA A 121 -18.26 -28.98 6.82
C ALA A 121 -17.79 -30.28 7.49
N SER A 122 -18.01 -30.39 8.80
CA SER A 122 -17.65 -31.57 9.58
C SER A 122 -18.58 -32.76 9.33
N ALA A 123 -19.75 -32.53 8.73
CA ALA A 123 -20.76 -33.54 8.48
C ALA A 123 -20.29 -34.56 7.43
N GLY A 124 -20.39 -35.84 7.77
CA GLY A 124 -19.82 -36.96 7.00
C GLY A 124 -20.60 -37.42 5.77
N THR A 125 -21.41 -36.56 5.13
CA THR A 125 -22.12 -36.94 3.89
C THR A 125 -22.05 -35.84 2.84
N TYR A 126 -22.09 -36.26 1.57
CA TYR A 126 -22.12 -35.33 0.43
C TYR A 126 -23.31 -34.37 0.55
N ALA A 127 -24.52 -34.90 0.81
CA ALA A 127 -25.73 -34.08 0.94
C ALA A 127 -25.59 -33.00 2.02
N ALA A 128 -24.98 -33.31 3.17
CA ALA A 128 -24.78 -32.34 4.24
C ALA A 128 -23.83 -31.20 3.85
N MET A 129 -22.85 -31.47 2.97
CA MET A 129 -21.94 -30.44 2.45
C MET A 129 -22.55 -29.64 1.29
N CYS A 130 -23.41 -30.26 0.48
CA CYS A 130 -23.73 -29.76 -0.86
C CYS A 130 -25.22 -29.43 -1.09
N THR A 131 -26.16 -29.72 -0.16
CA THR A 131 -27.61 -29.52 -0.41
C THR A 131 -28.42 -28.76 0.62
N SER A 132 -28.02 -28.68 1.89
CA SER A 132 -28.89 -28.04 2.88
C SER A 132 -28.17 -27.44 4.07
N GLY A 133 -28.72 -26.34 4.57
CA GLY A 133 -28.39 -25.76 5.86
C GLY A 133 -27.33 -24.67 5.79
N ALA A 134 -26.82 -24.31 6.97
CA ALA A 134 -25.88 -23.20 7.15
C ALA A 134 -24.51 -23.41 6.48
N GLU A 135 -24.22 -24.61 5.96
CA GLU A 135 -22.91 -25.00 5.43
C GLU A 135 -22.76 -24.76 3.92
N ILE A 136 -23.87 -24.62 3.18
CA ILE A 136 -23.82 -24.38 1.73
C ILE A 136 -23.17 -23.03 1.45
N GLY A 137 -22.26 -22.99 0.48
CA GLY A 137 -21.68 -21.74 0.02
C GLY A 137 -20.81 -21.03 1.05
N ARG A 138 -20.49 -21.67 2.18
CA ARG A 138 -19.56 -21.11 3.19
C ARG A 138 -18.13 -21.01 2.70
N SER A 139 -17.72 -21.88 1.79
CA SER A 139 -16.39 -21.84 1.19
C SER A 139 -16.45 -22.28 -0.26
N LEU A 140 -15.78 -21.53 -1.13
CA LEU A 140 -15.73 -21.83 -2.55
C LEU A 140 -15.04 -23.18 -2.81
N ILE A 141 -14.06 -23.56 -2.00
CA ILE A 141 -13.41 -24.86 -2.18
C ILE A 141 -14.31 -26.03 -1.82
N GLN A 142 -15.25 -25.87 -0.89
CA GLN A 142 -16.28 -26.88 -0.62
C GLN A 142 -17.19 -27.04 -1.84
N ASP A 143 -17.64 -25.93 -2.41
CA ASP A 143 -18.50 -25.96 -3.59
C ASP A 143 -17.79 -26.58 -4.81
N ILE A 144 -16.49 -26.28 -4.99
CA ILE A 144 -15.65 -26.94 -6.01
C ILE A 144 -15.56 -28.44 -5.74
N VAL A 145 -15.34 -28.85 -4.49
CA VAL A 145 -15.31 -30.28 -4.13
C VAL A 145 -16.65 -30.94 -4.43
N CYS A 146 -17.79 -30.32 -4.12
CA CYS A 146 -19.11 -30.83 -4.45
C CYS A 146 -19.25 -31.08 -5.96
N ILE A 147 -19.08 -30.05 -6.80
CA ILE A 147 -19.28 -30.18 -8.26
C ILE A 147 -18.23 -31.04 -8.97
N CYS A 148 -17.15 -31.41 -8.28
CA CYS A 148 -16.02 -32.15 -8.83
C CYS A 148 -15.73 -33.48 -8.10
N SER A 149 -16.63 -33.99 -7.27
CA SER A 149 -16.46 -35.29 -6.59
C SER A 149 -17.51 -36.29 -7.05
N GLU A 150 -17.06 -37.41 -7.59
CA GLU A 150 -17.92 -38.54 -7.97
C GLU A 150 -17.85 -39.66 -6.94
N ASN A 151 -18.93 -40.44 -6.84
CA ASN A 151 -18.94 -41.65 -6.05
C ASN A 151 -18.08 -42.74 -6.72
N ALA A 152 -17.09 -43.27 -5.98
CA ALA A 152 -16.17 -44.30 -6.45
C ALA A 152 -16.87 -45.60 -6.93
N ALA A 153 -18.10 -45.86 -6.48
CA ALA A 153 -18.89 -47.02 -6.93
C ALA A 153 -19.49 -46.86 -8.35
N LYS A 154 -19.47 -45.65 -8.92
CA LYS A 154 -20.06 -45.30 -10.22
C LYS A 154 -19.17 -44.34 -11.01
N ALA A 155 -17.86 -44.64 -11.10
CA ALA A 155 -16.82 -43.79 -11.69
C ALA A 155 -16.90 -43.57 -13.23
N ALA A 156 -18.10 -43.62 -13.82
CA ALA A 156 -18.32 -43.40 -15.25
C ALA A 156 -18.43 -41.90 -15.60
N ASP A 157 -18.68 -41.04 -14.61
CA ASP A 157 -19.00 -39.63 -14.80
C ASP A 157 -17.76 -38.75 -14.60
N LYS A 158 -17.07 -38.38 -15.69
CA LYS A 158 -15.88 -37.52 -15.65
C LYS A 158 -16.16 -36.19 -14.93
N SER A 159 -15.89 -36.13 -13.62
CA SER A 159 -16.11 -34.95 -12.78
C SER A 159 -14.86 -34.05 -12.75
N CYS A 160 -14.94 -32.88 -13.41
CA CYS A 160 -13.92 -31.81 -13.49
C CYS A 160 -12.47 -32.17 -13.87
N THR A 161 -12.16 -33.45 -14.10
CA THR A 161 -10.83 -33.94 -14.45
C THR A 161 -10.88 -34.51 -15.86
N ALA A 162 -10.02 -33.98 -16.74
CA ALA A 162 -9.72 -34.66 -17.99
C ALA A 162 -8.90 -35.91 -17.61
N ALA A 163 -9.36 -37.09 -18.06
CA ALA A 163 -8.75 -38.40 -17.89
C ALA A 163 -7.24 -38.37 -17.53
N GLY A 164 -6.89 -38.86 -16.33
CA GLY A 164 -5.47 -39.07 -15.99
C GLY A 164 -5.07 -38.88 -14.52
N THR A 165 -5.93 -38.41 -13.63
CA THR A 165 -5.61 -38.39 -12.19
C THR A 165 -6.35 -39.53 -11.50
N THR A 166 -5.81 -40.75 -11.61
CA THR A 166 -6.26 -41.89 -10.81
C THR A 166 -6.04 -41.58 -9.33
N MET A 167 -7.09 -41.13 -8.67
CA MET A 167 -7.21 -41.23 -7.23
C MET A 167 -8.37 -42.18 -6.93
N THR A 168 -8.00 -43.39 -6.54
CA THR A 168 -8.93 -44.40 -6.02
C THR A 168 -9.45 -43.95 -4.66
N GLY A 169 -10.78 -43.83 -4.53
CA GLY A 169 -11.46 -43.59 -3.26
C GLY A 169 -11.71 -42.12 -2.95
N HIS A 170 -12.88 -41.62 -3.33
CA HIS A 170 -13.39 -40.33 -2.88
C HIS A 170 -14.84 -40.45 -2.41
N ASN A 171 -15.02 -41.16 -1.31
CA ASN A 171 -16.22 -40.97 -0.52
C ASN A 171 -16.04 -39.70 0.33
N LEU A 172 -16.94 -38.72 0.18
CA LEU A 172 -17.09 -37.64 1.18
C LEU A 172 -17.65 -38.17 2.52
N GLN A 173 -17.71 -39.49 2.69
CA GLN A 173 -18.20 -40.21 3.87
C GLN A 173 -17.39 -39.93 5.15
N GLN A 174 -16.13 -39.47 5.04
CA GLN A 174 -15.33 -39.04 6.19
C GLN A 174 -15.31 -37.51 6.38
N GLY A 175 -16.28 -36.79 5.80
CA GLY A 175 -16.46 -35.35 5.97
C GLY A 175 -15.26 -34.53 5.48
N GLY A 176 -14.88 -33.51 6.25
CA GLY A 176 -13.89 -32.51 5.84
C GLY A 176 -12.48 -33.03 5.49
N GLN A 177 -12.03 -34.15 6.05
CA GLN A 177 -10.73 -34.74 5.72
C GLN A 177 -10.68 -35.30 4.30
N SER A 178 -11.71 -36.05 3.89
CA SER A 178 -11.83 -36.56 2.53
C SER A 178 -11.98 -35.41 1.53
N ALA A 179 -12.75 -34.39 1.89
CA ALA A 179 -12.92 -33.18 1.08
C ALA A 179 -11.60 -32.42 0.90
N ALA A 180 -10.81 -32.25 1.96
CA ALA A 180 -9.50 -31.61 1.89
C ALA A 180 -8.52 -32.38 0.99
N LYS A 181 -8.46 -33.71 1.09
CA LYS A 181 -7.65 -34.55 0.17
C LYS A 181 -8.08 -34.38 -1.28
N ARG A 182 -9.40 -34.35 -1.53
CA ARG A 182 -9.94 -34.13 -2.89
C ARG A 182 -9.62 -32.73 -3.41
N TRP A 183 -9.75 -31.70 -2.58
CA TRP A 183 -9.35 -30.34 -2.96
C TRP A 183 -7.86 -30.24 -3.33
N LEU A 184 -6.96 -30.84 -2.54
CA LEU A 184 -5.53 -30.84 -2.85
C LEU A 184 -5.25 -31.45 -4.24
N ALA A 185 -6.00 -32.48 -4.62
CA ALA A 185 -5.91 -33.08 -5.95
C ALA A 185 -6.46 -32.16 -7.06
N LEU A 186 -7.62 -31.54 -6.83
CA LEU A 186 -8.28 -30.64 -7.79
C LEU A 186 -7.48 -29.35 -8.01
N ARG A 187 -6.87 -28.80 -6.95
CA ARG A 187 -6.07 -27.57 -6.99
C ARG A 187 -4.94 -27.64 -8.02
N ALA A 188 -4.28 -28.79 -8.16
CA ALA A 188 -3.22 -28.97 -9.16
C ALA A 188 -3.74 -28.77 -10.59
N GLY A 189 -5.00 -29.11 -10.86
CA GLY A 189 -5.68 -28.82 -12.13
C GLY A 189 -5.92 -27.31 -12.34
N CYS A 190 -6.32 -26.60 -11.29
CA CYS A 190 -6.51 -25.14 -11.33
C CYS A 190 -5.19 -24.40 -11.61
N GLU A 191 -4.08 -24.83 -10.99
CA GLU A 191 -2.77 -24.19 -11.18
C GLU A 191 -2.28 -24.26 -12.63
N LYS A 192 -2.62 -25.33 -13.36
CA LYS A 192 -2.30 -25.48 -14.80
C LYS A 192 -3.00 -24.45 -15.69
N LYS A 193 -4.11 -23.84 -15.25
CA LYS A 193 -4.81 -22.79 -16.01
C LYS A 193 -4.09 -21.44 -15.95
N GLY A 194 -3.04 -21.32 -15.13
CA GLY A 194 -2.25 -20.11 -14.97
C GLY A 194 -2.92 -19.07 -14.05
N ARG A 195 -2.13 -18.09 -13.61
CA ARG A 195 -2.62 -16.96 -12.79
C ARG A 195 -2.75 -15.73 -13.68
N GLN A 196 -3.94 -15.15 -13.73
CA GLN A 196 -4.16 -13.83 -14.32
C GLN A 196 -3.87 -12.78 -13.26
N VAL A 197 -2.73 -12.08 -13.39
CA VAL A 197 -2.36 -11.00 -12.48
C VAL A 197 -3.12 -9.75 -12.88
N GLN A 198 -3.93 -9.23 -11.96
CA GLN A 198 -4.66 -7.98 -12.16
C GLN A 198 -3.70 -6.81 -11.96
N GLN A 199 -3.66 -5.89 -12.92
CA GLN A 199 -2.68 -4.78 -12.93
C GLN A 199 -3.16 -3.61 -12.06
N THR A 200 -4.47 -3.37 -12.01
CA THR A 200 -5.06 -2.30 -11.22
C THR A 200 -6.08 -2.81 -10.20
N ALA A 201 -6.42 -1.95 -9.24
CA ALA A 201 -7.51 -2.20 -8.29
C ALA A 201 -8.86 -2.35 -9.01
N GLY A 202 -9.09 -1.55 -10.06
CA GLY A 202 -10.29 -1.65 -10.90
C GLY A 202 -10.40 -3.01 -11.59
N ASP A 203 -9.31 -3.48 -12.21
CA ASP A 203 -9.29 -4.81 -12.86
C ASP A 203 -9.58 -5.93 -11.87
N ALA A 204 -9.01 -5.84 -10.66
CA ALA A 204 -9.26 -6.82 -9.60
C ALA A 204 -10.74 -6.85 -9.17
N VAL A 205 -11.36 -5.69 -9.01
CA VAL A 205 -12.79 -5.57 -8.68
C VAL A 205 -13.66 -6.15 -9.80
N HIS A 206 -13.39 -5.78 -11.05
CA HIS A 206 -14.11 -6.31 -12.21
C HIS A 206 -13.95 -7.82 -12.35
N ALA A 207 -12.75 -8.36 -12.14
CA ALA A 207 -12.50 -9.79 -12.20
C ALA A 207 -13.33 -10.55 -11.15
N LEU A 208 -13.42 -10.04 -9.92
CA LEU A 208 -14.25 -10.63 -8.87
C LEU A 208 -15.74 -10.59 -9.23
N GLN A 209 -16.24 -9.44 -9.66
CA GLN A 209 -17.64 -9.26 -10.04
C GLN A 209 -18.03 -10.15 -11.24
N ASN A 210 -17.19 -10.21 -12.26
CA ASN A 210 -17.41 -11.06 -13.43
C ASN A 210 -17.40 -12.55 -13.06
N ALA A 211 -16.51 -12.97 -12.15
CA ALA A 211 -16.48 -14.35 -11.68
C ALA A 211 -17.76 -14.72 -10.93
N ILE A 212 -18.24 -13.87 -10.02
CA ILE A 212 -19.51 -14.07 -9.29
C ILE A 212 -20.68 -14.14 -10.28
N HIS A 213 -20.75 -13.17 -11.19
CA HIS A 213 -21.81 -13.14 -12.21
C HIS A 213 -21.79 -14.39 -13.09
N ARG A 214 -20.59 -14.86 -13.47
CA ARG A 214 -20.45 -16.09 -14.26
C ARG A 214 -20.96 -17.32 -13.51
N VAL A 215 -20.72 -17.41 -12.20
CA VAL A 215 -21.28 -18.51 -11.40
C VAL A 215 -22.81 -18.42 -11.36
N HIS A 216 -23.38 -17.24 -11.13
CA HIS A 216 -24.84 -17.06 -11.15
C HIS A 216 -25.45 -17.45 -12.50
N GLN A 217 -24.80 -17.12 -13.63
CA GLN A 217 -25.25 -17.53 -14.97
C GLN A 217 -25.22 -19.05 -15.20
N LEU A 218 -24.41 -19.79 -14.43
CA LEU A 218 -24.30 -21.25 -14.55
C LEU A 218 -25.30 -22.00 -13.68
N LEU A 219 -26.03 -21.30 -12.81
CA LEU A 219 -27.08 -21.93 -12.00
C LEU A 219 -28.20 -22.46 -12.90
N GLY A 220 -28.60 -23.71 -12.67
CA GLY A 220 -29.61 -24.44 -13.45
C GLY A 220 -29.20 -24.80 -14.87
N ALA A 221 -28.02 -24.36 -15.35
CA ALA A 221 -27.63 -24.52 -16.76
C ALA A 221 -27.33 -25.97 -17.18
N ASN A 222 -27.03 -26.86 -16.23
CA ASN A 222 -26.60 -28.24 -16.50
C ASN A 222 -27.54 -29.29 -15.88
N ALA A 223 -28.85 -29.05 -15.98
CA ALA A 223 -29.88 -30.02 -15.61
C ALA A 223 -30.27 -30.91 -16.79
N TYR A 224 -30.06 -32.22 -16.65
CA TYR A 224 -30.34 -33.22 -17.68
C TYR A 224 -31.70 -33.91 -17.43
N ASN A 225 -32.31 -34.44 -18.49
CA ASN A 225 -33.53 -35.25 -18.44
C ASN A 225 -34.80 -34.61 -17.83
N LEU A 226 -34.90 -33.28 -17.81
CA LEU A 226 -36.14 -32.59 -17.42
C LEU A 226 -37.32 -32.82 -18.39
N GLY A 227 -37.09 -33.44 -19.56
CA GLY A 227 -38.06 -33.63 -20.64
C GLY A 227 -39.28 -34.52 -20.35
N LYS A 228 -39.52 -34.92 -19.09
CA LYS A 228 -40.80 -35.50 -18.63
C LYS A 228 -41.44 -34.76 -17.46
N ALA A 229 -40.83 -33.67 -16.95
CA ALA A 229 -41.51 -32.81 -15.99
C ALA A 229 -42.60 -32.04 -16.75
N ALA A 230 -43.86 -32.15 -16.32
CA ALA A 230 -44.90 -31.24 -16.80
C ALA A 230 -44.49 -29.80 -16.43
N ASP A 231 -44.84 -28.80 -17.25
CA ASP A 231 -44.40 -27.41 -17.08
C ASP A 231 -44.69 -26.81 -15.68
N SER A 232 -45.68 -27.35 -14.96
CA SER A 232 -46.01 -26.98 -13.57
C SER A 232 -45.12 -27.62 -12.49
N ALA A 233 -44.24 -28.54 -12.89
CA ALA A 233 -43.32 -29.30 -12.06
C ALA A 233 -41.85 -29.08 -12.47
N TYR A 234 -41.54 -28.05 -13.29
CA TYR A 234 -40.17 -27.55 -13.38
C TYR A 234 -39.78 -27.13 -11.95
N PRO A 235 -38.94 -27.87 -11.24
CA PRO A 235 -38.69 -27.56 -9.85
C PRO A 235 -37.90 -26.25 -9.88
N GLN A 236 -38.48 -25.16 -9.38
CA GLN A 236 -37.77 -23.89 -9.15
C GLN A 236 -36.43 -24.11 -8.42
N SER A 237 -36.28 -25.23 -7.69
CA SER A 237 -35.03 -25.66 -7.07
C SER A 237 -33.88 -25.90 -8.06
N VAL A 238 -34.13 -26.17 -9.35
CA VAL A 238 -33.05 -26.32 -10.34
C VAL A 238 -32.33 -25.00 -10.60
N MET A 239 -33.04 -23.87 -10.48
CA MET A 239 -32.47 -22.53 -10.71
C MET A 239 -31.45 -22.12 -9.65
N THR A 240 -31.36 -22.86 -8.53
CA THR A 240 -30.37 -22.64 -7.47
C THR A 240 -29.24 -23.65 -7.51
N ILE A 241 -29.23 -24.59 -8.47
CA ILE A 241 -28.25 -25.67 -8.52
C ILE A 241 -27.07 -25.30 -9.41
N LEU A 242 -25.84 -25.46 -8.91
CA LEU A 242 -24.60 -25.39 -9.68
C LEU A 242 -24.03 -26.80 -9.86
N GLY A 243 -23.74 -27.20 -11.11
CA GLY A 243 -23.19 -28.51 -11.43
C GLY A 243 -24.18 -29.38 -12.20
N GLY A 244 -23.82 -30.65 -12.42
CA GLY A 244 -24.64 -31.58 -13.19
C GLY A 244 -25.68 -32.25 -12.30
N THR A 245 -26.93 -32.27 -12.75
CA THR A 245 -28.02 -32.99 -12.06
C THR A 245 -28.97 -33.64 -13.05
N ASN A 246 -29.57 -34.76 -12.67
CA ASN A 246 -30.67 -35.38 -13.38
C ASN A 246 -31.95 -35.36 -12.51
N GLY A 247 -33.08 -35.05 -13.14
CA GLY A 247 -34.40 -35.06 -12.52
C GLY A 247 -35.36 -35.95 -13.30
N GLY A 248 -36.43 -36.40 -12.66
CA GLY A 248 -37.51 -37.16 -13.30
C GLY A 248 -38.86 -36.45 -13.15
N ALA A 249 -39.88 -36.91 -13.90
CA ALA A 249 -41.24 -36.37 -13.83
C ALA A 249 -41.84 -36.34 -12.40
N THR A 250 -41.37 -37.25 -11.54
CA THR A 250 -41.87 -37.48 -10.18
C THR A 250 -40.80 -37.29 -9.10
N ALA A 251 -39.58 -36.88 -9.47
CA ALA A 251 -38.45 -36.74 -8.55
C ALA A 251 -37.64 -35.47 -8.87
N SER A 252 -37.61 -34.54 -7.92
CA SER A 252 -36.83 -33.30 -8.02
C SER A 252 -35.34 -33.59 -8.03
N ALA A 253 -34.60 -32.90 -8.90
CA ALA A 253 -33.14 -32.85 -8.90
C ALA A 253 -32.56 -32.77 -7.48
N SER A 254 -31.54 -33.58 -7.19
CA SER A 254 -30.87 -33.61 -5.89
C SER A 254 -29.35 -33.64 -6.05
N CYS A 255 -28.60 -33.04 -5.11
CA CYS A 255 -27.13 -33.12 -5.12
C CYS A 255 -26.66 -34.12 -4.07
N ASP A 256 -26.63 -35.40 -4.44
CA ASP A 256 -26.27 -36.50 -3.55
C ASP A 256 -24.89 -37.12 -3.86
N GLY A 257 -24.24 -36.66 -4.94
CA GLY A 257 -22.94 -37.13 -5.41
C GLY A 257 -22.99 -38.49 -6.11
N SER A 258 -24.18 -39.02 -6.42
CA SER A 258 -24.33 -40.38 -6.94
C SER A 258 -23.94 -40.54 -8.41
N SER A 259 -24.51 -39.73 -9.30
CA SER A 259 -24.25 -39.76 -10.75
C SER A 259 -24.88 -38.55 -11.44
N VAL A 260 -24.35 -38.18 -12.60
CA VAL A 260 -25.00 -37.25 -13.55
C VAL A 260 -25.59 -37.97 -14.76
N ASP A 261 -25.47 -39.31 -14.83
CA ASP A 261 -25.94 -40.12 -15.94
C ASP A 261 -27.48 -40.06 -16.06
N PRO A 262 -28.02 -39.52 -17.16
CA PRO A 262 -29.46 -39.53 -17.42
C PRO A 262 -30.06 -40.95 -17.46
N ALA A 263 -29.28 -41.98 -17.75
CA ALA A 263 -29.72 -43.38 -17.84
C ALA A 263 -29.67 -44.14 -16.51
N ALA A 264 -29.10 -43.56 -15.44
CA ALA A 264 -29.11 -44.12 -14.09
C ALA A 264 -30.52 -44.01 -13.49
N GLY A 265 -31.38 -44.97 -13.86
CA GLY A 265 -32.83 -45.05 -13.63
C GLY A 265 -33.46 -44.33 -12.43
N GLY A 266 -34.60 -43.69 -12.69
CA GLY A 266 -35.76 -43.48 -11.79
C GLY A 266 -35.62 -42.48 -10.64
N THR A 267 -34.45 -42.36 -10.03
CA THR A 267 -34.20 -41.47 -8.89
C THR A 267 -33.37 -40.26 -9.31
N ALA A 268 -33.70 -39.10 -8.74
CA ALA A 268 -33.04 -37.84 -9.06
C ALA A 268 -31.73 -37.71 -8.28
N HIS A 269 -30.64 -37.38 -8.96
CA HIS A 269 -29.27 -37.39 -8.47
C HIS A 269 -28.45 -36.25 -9.07
N GLY A 270 -27.23 -36.06 -8.58
CA GLY A 270 -26.38 -35.03 -9.13
C GLY A 270 -25.05 -34.85 -8.42
N ILE A 271 -24.06 -34.44 -9.21
CA ILE A 271 -22.77 -33.93 -8.76
C ILE A 271 -22.88 -32.40 -8.86
N CYS A 272 -23.44 -31.81 -7.82
CA CYS A 272 -23.82 -30.41 -7.78
C CYS A 272 -23.77 -29.81 -6.37
N VAL A 273 -24.03 -28.51 -6.28
CA VAL A 273 -24.34 -27.74 -5.07
C VAL A 273 -25.72 -27.14 -5.24
N ASP A 274 -26.60 -27.28 -4.25
CA ASP A 274 -27.90 -26.61 -4.22
C ASP A 274 -27.85 -25.38 -3.32
N TYR A 275 -27.87 -24.19 -3.91
CA TYR A 275 -27.92 -22.92 -3.19
C TYR A 275 -29.35 -22.49 -2.83
N LYS A 276 -30.26 -23.42 -2.59
CA LYS A 276 -31.64 -23.10 -2.21
C LYS A 276 -31.65 -22.13 -1.02
N GLY A 277 -32.22 -20.95 -1.25
CA GLY A 277 -32.27 -19.87 -0.27
C GLY A 277 -31.03 -18.98 -0.22
N HIS A 278 -29.99 -19.18 -1.03
CA HIS A 278 -28.73 -18.42 -1.03
C HIS A 278 -28.27 -17.98 -2.44
N ALA A 279 -29.20 -17.77 -3.38
CA ALA A 279 -28.88 -17.41 -4.77
C ALA A 279 -29.76 -16.26 -5.31
N SER A 280 -30.11 -15.30 -4.46
CA SER A 280 -30.84 -14.09 -4.86
C SER A 280 -30.02 -12.82 -4.57
N GLU A 281 -30.46 -11.69 -5.10
CA GLU A 281 -29.83 -10.39 -4.81
C GLU A 281 -29.87 -10.06 -3.30
N ASP A 282 -30.96 -10.42 -2.62
CA ASP A 282 -31.15 -10.19 -1.18
C ASP A 282 -30.50 -11.25 -0.30
N ASN A 283 -30.11 -12.39 -0.87
CA ASN A 283 -29.47 -13.48 -0.14
C ASN A 283 -28.43 -14.15 -1.03
N LEU A 284 -27.28 -13.49 -1.12
CA LEU A 284 -26.13 -13.96 -1.88
C LEU A 284 -25.56 -15.25 -1.28
N ILE A 285 -24.87 -16.02 -2.13
CA ILE A 285 -24.07 -17.15 -1.68
C ILE A 285 -23.02 -16.63 -0.68
N PRO A 286 -22.83 -17.24 0.50
CA PRO A 286 -21.98 -16.65 1.54
C PRO A 286 -20.55 -16.31 1.10
N TRP A 287 -19.89 -17.18 0.32
CA TRP A 287 -18.57 -16.86 -0.25
C TRP A 287 -18.63 -15.69 -1.24
N ALA A 288 -19.72 -15.54 -1.99
CA ALA A 288 -19.89 -14.44 -2.95
C ALA A 288 -20.06 -13.11 -2.21
N ALA A 289 -20.80 -13.10 -1.09
CA ALA A 289 -20.90 -11.94 -0.21
C ALA A 289 -19.53 -11.49 0.33
N GLU A 290 -18.69 -12.44 0.76
CA GLU A 290 -17.31 -12.15 1.19
C GLU A 290 -16.44 -11.63 0.03
N LEU A 291 -16.61 -12.11 -1.22
CA LEU A 291 -15.93 -11.54 -2.37
C LEU A 291 -16.41 -10.11 -2.71
N HIS A 292 -17.68 -9.79 -2.48
CA HIS A 292 -18.17 -8.40 -2.55
C HIS A 292 -17.52 -7.52 -1.47
N THR A 293 -17.38 -8.02 -0.23
CA THR A 293 -16.63 -7.34 0.83
C THR A 293 -15.18 -7.10 0.42
N ALA A 294 -14.53 -8.09 -0.18
CA ALA A 294 -13.17 -7.94 -0.70
C ALA A 294 -13.06 -6.85 -1.77
N ALA A 295 -13.99 -6.83 -2.73
CA ALA A 295 -14.04 -5.81 -3.78
C ALA A 295 -14.21 -4.40 -3.19
N ALA A 296 -15.12 -4.22 -2.22
CA ALA A 296 -15.31 -2.94 -1.52
C ALA A 296 -14.04 -2.51 -0.76
N ALA A 297 -13.34 -3.45 -0.14
CA ALA A 297 -12.08 -3.18 0.57
C ALA A 297 -10.95 -2.76 -0.40
N ILE A 298 -10.86 -3.39 -1.59
CA ILE A 298 -9.92 -3.02 -2.66
C ILE A 298 -10.17 -1.58 -3.13
N LEU A 299 -11.42 -1.19 -3.40
CA LEU A 299 -11.77 0.20 -3.74
C LEU A 299 -11.44 1.17 -2.60
N GLY A 300 -11.67 0.76 -1.35
CA GLY A 300 -11.30 1.54 -0.16
C GLY A 300 -9.79 1.77 -0.05
N MET A 301 -8.99 0.77 -0.42
CA MET A 301 -7.53 0.87 -0.49
C MET A 301 -7.10 1.86 -1.58
N GLU A 302 -7.67 1.78 -2.78
CA GLU A 302 -7.37 2.70 -3.89
C GLU A 302 -7.69 4.15 -3.52
N LYS A 303 -8.84 4.40 -2.88
CA LYS A 303 -9.20 5.74 -2.38
C LYS A 303 -8.19 6.27 -1.36
N ALA A 304 -7.67 5.40 -0.49
CA ALA A 304 -6.63 5.77 0.46
C ALA A 304 -5.30 6.07 -0.24
N GLU A 305 -4.93 5.31 -1.27
CA GLU A 305 -3.74 5.58 -2.10
C GLU A 305 -3.83 6.90 -2.86
N ARG A 306 -4.99 7.22 -3.46
CA ARG A 306 -5.22 8.52 -4.11
C ARG A 306 -5.10 9.67 -3.11
N LYS A 307 -5.65 9.51 -1.89
CA LYS A 307 -5.49 10.51 -0.82
C LYS A 307 -4.00 10.68 -0.44
N LEU A 308 -3.26 9.58 -0.30
CA LEU A 308 -1.81 9.63 -0.03
C LEU A 308 -1.04 10.39 -1.11
N ALA A 309 -1.32 10.14 -2.39
CA ALA A 309 -0.68 10.85 -3.50
C ALA A 309 -0.91 12.37 -3.43
N VAL A 310 -2.15 12.80 -3.14
CA VAL A 310 -2.48 14.22 -2.97
C VAL A 310 -1.76 14.83 -1.77
N LEU A 311 -1.69 14.13 -0.64
CA LEU A 311 -1.00 14.63 0.56
C LEU A 311 0.51 14.76 0.34
N VAL A 312 1.13 13.79 -0.34
CA VAL A 312 2.55 13.84 -0.69
C VAL A 312 2.84 15.00 -1.64
N ALA A 313 1.98 15.24 -2.64
CA ALA A 313 2.11 16.41 -3.51
C ALA A 313 2.00 17.74 -2.73
N LYS A 314 1.06 17.82 -1.77
CA LYS A 314 0.93 18.99 -0.88
C LYS A 314 2.17 19.22 -0.02
N LEU A 315 2.76 18.17 0.57
CA LEU A 315 4.01 18.28 1.33
C LEU A 315 5.17 18.74 0.45
N THR A 316 5.24 18.22 -0.78
CA THR A 316 6.29 18.60 -1.75
C THR A 316 6.20 20.08 -2.10
N SER A 317 5.00 20.56 -2.48
CA SER A 317 4.77 21.98 -2.77
C SER A 317 5.01 22.86 -1.54
N LEU A 318 4.69 22.38 -0.33
CA LEU A 318 4.96 23.12 0.89
C LEU A 318 6.46 23.31 1.12
N ALA A 319 7.26 22.27 0.88
CA ALA A 319 8.73 22.36 0.97
C ALA A 319 9.30 23.36 -0.05
N GLU A 320 8.82 23.33 -1.30
CA GLU A 320 9.22 24.28 -2.35
C GLU A 320 8.84 25.74 -1.99
N ASN A 321 7.66 25.93 -1.40
CA ASN A 321 7.23 27.25 -0.91
C ASN A 321 8.10 27.75 0.25
N MET A 322 8.51 26.87 1.17
CA MET A 322 9.45 27.21 2.24
C MET A 322 10.80 27.67 1.67
N GLU A 323 11.36 26.91 0.72
CA GLU A 323 12.62 27.22 0.05
C GLU A 323 12.55 28.56 -0.69
N THR A 324 11.48 28.79 -1.45
CA THR A 324 11.24 30.04 -2.17
C THR A 324 11.09 31.23 -1.22
N THR A 325 10.39 31.05 -0.09
CA THR A 325 10.23 32.10 0.93
C THR A 325 11.58 32.46 1.55
N TYR A 326 12.42 31.46 1.84
CA TYR A 326 13.77 31.67 2.35
C TYR A 326 14.64 32.46 1.35
N LEU A 327 14.64 32.06 0.08
CA LEU A 327 15.38 32.75 -0.98
C LEU A 327 14.92 34.21 -1.13
N HIS A 328 13.61 34.47 -1.20
CA HIS A 328 13.09 35.83 -1.29
C HIS A 328 13.46 36.70 -0.08
N ALA A 329 13.40 36.13 1.12
CA ALA A 329 13.78 36.84 2.33
C ALA A 329 15.28 37.19 2.34
N SER A 330 16.13 36.28 1.86
CA SER A 330 17.58 36.50 1.73
C SER A 330 17.96 37.61 0.73
N VAL A 331 17.16 37.80 -0.32
CA VAL A 331 17.35 38.88 -1.32
C VAL A 331 16.84 40.22 -0.79
N ARG A 332 15.70 40.26 -0.09
CA ARG A 332 15.11 41.51 0.44
C ARG A 332 15.85 42.06 1.65
N HIS A 333 16.54 41.20 2.38
CA HIS A 333 17.37 41.57 3.52
C HIS A 333 18.80 41.09 3.29
N PRO A 334 19.55 41.72 2.36
CA PRO A 334 20.95 41.36 2.17
C PRO A 334 21.67 41.50 3.51
N SER A 335 22.38 40.45 3.91
CA SER A 335 23.30 40.50 5.04
C SER A 335 24.24 41.70 4.85
N ALA A 336 24.39 42.52 5.89
CA ALA A 336 25.28 43.70 5.92
C ALA A 336 26.76 43.38 5.63
N ALA A 337 27.13 42.12 5.40
CA ALA A 337 28.43 41.72 4.92
C ALA A 337 28.81 42.35 3.56
N ALA A 338 27.83 42.76 2.73
CA ALA A 338 28.10 43.42 1.46
C ALA A 338 28.41 44.94 1.58
N THR A 339 28.18 45.55 2.74
CA THR A 339 28.45 46.99 2.96
C THR A 339 29.76 47.27 3.71
N ASN A 340 30.35 46.27 4.37
CA ASN A 340 31.59 46.49 5.13
C ASN A 340 32.84 46.54 4.25
N THR A 341 32.87 45.81 3.13
CA THR A 341 34.03 45.85 2.22
C THR A 341 34.24 47.23 1.60
N VAL A 342 33.20 48.02 1.34
CA VAL A 342 33.39 49.36 0.76
C VAL A 342 33.96 50.33 1.80
N ALA A 343 33.52 50.25 3.07
CA ALA A 343 33.96 51.16 4.13
C ALA A 343 35.37 50.83 4.68
N GLU A 344 35.73 49.55 4.79
CA GLU A 344 37.09 49.10 5.17
C GLU A 344 38.11 49.43 4.06
N THR A 345 37.78 49.13 2.80
CA THR A 345 38.67 49.44 1.67
C THR A 345 38.86 50.95 1.51
N ASP A 346 37.81 51.76 1.72
CA ASP A 346 37.92 53.23 1.71
C ASP A 346 38.81 53.79 2.84
N GLN A 347 38.83 53.16 4.01
CA GLN A 347 39.69 53.60 5.13
C GLN A 347 41.15 53.19 4.93
N ILE A 348 41.38 51.97 4.43
CA ILE A 348 42.72 51.49 4.08
C ILE A 348 43.28 52.35 2.95
N ASP A 349 42.51 52.62 1.89
CA ASP A 349 42.95 53.47 0.77
C ASP A 349 43.21 54.93 1.20
N LYS A 350 42.40 55.49 2.12
CA LYS A 350 42.64 56.84 2.65
C LYS A 350 43.90 56.93 3.49
N LYS A 351 44.22 55.92 4.32
CA LYS A 351 45.44 55.92 5.13
C LYS A 351 46.68 55.55 4.31
N GLU A 352 46.56 54.66 3.34
CA GLU A 352 47.64 54.32 2.41
C GLU A 352 48.04 55.54 1.55
N LYS A 353 47.06 56.34 1.10
CA LYS A 353 47.30 57.63 0.43
C LYS A 353 48.04 58.66 1.30
N GLN A 354 48.08 58.51 2.62
CA GLN A 354 48.87 59.39 3.50
C GLN A 354 50.34 58.98 3.58
N CYS A 355 50.68 57.73 3.26
CA CYS A 355 52.05 57.22 3.22
C CYS A 355 52.71 57.43 1.85
N ASN A 356 51.94 57.34 0.77
CA ASN A 356 52.42 57.47 -0.61
C ASN A 356 53.21 58.75 -0.96
N PRO A 357 52.91 59.94 -0.38
CA PRO A 357 53.65 61.18 -0.69
C PRO A 357 55.13 61.12 -0.31
N ALA A 358 55.51 60.34 0.71
CA ALA A 358 56.91 60.13 1.08
C ALA A 358 57.67 59.27 0.04
N GLY A 359 56.96 58.62 -0.89
CA GLY A 359 57.53 57.89 -2.01
C GLY A 359 58.63 56.92 -1.58
N GLN A 360 59.83 57.12 -2.15
CA GLN A 360 61.02 56.31 -1.85
C GLN A 360 61.96 56.95 -0.82
N ASN A 361 61.56 58.07 -0.20
CA ASN A 361 62.39 58.80 0.75
C ASN A 361 62.21 58.26 2.17
N LYS A 362 63.20 57.50 2.63
CA LYS A 362 63.21 56.88 3.97
C LYS A 362 63.06 57.93 5.09
N THR A 363 63.72 59.07 4.97
CA THR A 363 63.69 60.15 5.96
C THR A 363 62.34 60.86 6.02
N GLU A 364 61.63 61.00 4.90
CA GLU A 364 60.25 61.52 4.90
C GLU A 364 59.25 60.49 5.43
N CYS A 365 59.44 59.21 5.11
CA CYS A 365 58.58 58.15 5.63
C CYS A 365 58.70 58.00 7.15
N ASP A 366 59.90 58.20 7.71
CA ASP A 366 60.14 58.17 9.16
C ASP A 366 59.34 59.26 9.91
N LYS A 367 59.08 60.41 9.28
CA LYS A 367 58.23 61.47 9.85
C LYS A 367 56.73 61.11 9.85
N LEU A 368 56.35 60.05 9.15
CA LEU A 368 54.97 59.57 9.02
C LEU A 368 54.70 58.30 9.86
N LYS A 369 55.66 57.88 10.70
CA LYS A 369 55.49 56.73 11.61
C LYS A 369 54.29 56.88 12.55
N ASP A 370 54.05 58.09 13.04
CA ASP A 370 52.90 58.40 13.91
C ASP A 370 51.54 58.26 13.20
N LYS A 371 51.55 58.25 11.85
CA LYS A 371 50.38 57.98 11.00
C LYS A 371 50.28 56.50 10.60
N GLY A 372 51.15 55.66 11.15
CA GLY A 372 51.21 54.23 10.87
C GLY A 372 51.97 53.87 9.59
N CYS A 373 52.75 54.78 9.01
CA CYS A 373 53.54 54.49 7.81
C CYS A 373 54.90 53.86 8.17
N VAL A 374 55.38 52.93 7.34
CA VAL A 374 56.67 52.27 7.49
C VAL A 374 57.37 52.18 6.14
N PHE A 375 58.68 52.43 6.12
CA PHE A 375 59.47 52.29 4.91
C PHE A 375 59.72 50.80 4.65
N ASN A 376 59.24 50.31 3.52
CA ASN A 376 59.47 48.95 3.06
C ASN A 376 60.81 48.89 2.32
N ASP A 377 61.85 48.38 2.96
CA ASP A 377 63.19 48.26 2.35
C ASP A 377 63.20 47.34 1.11
N ASN A 378 62.29 46.35 1.04
CA ASN A 378 62.16 45.45 -0.11
C ASN A 378 61.47 46.12 -1.31
N GLY A 379 60.50 47.00 -1.04
CA GLY A 379 59.75 47.76 -2.05
C GLY A 379 60.34 49.13 -2.37
N LYS A 380 61.36 49.56 -1.61
CA LYS A 380 61.94 50.91 -1.59
C LYS A 380 60.88 52.01 -1.55
N LYS A 381 59.81 51.83 -0.77
CA LYS A 381 58.72 52.82 -0.70
C LYS A 381 58.08 52.88 0.68
N CYS A 382 57.46 54.00 0.98
CA CYS A 382 56.68 54.20 2.20
C CYS A 382 55.28 53.58 2.05
N GLU A 383 54.92 52.63 2.92
CA GLU A 383 53.64 51.94 2.90
C GLU A 383 52.98 52.00 4.29
N LEU A 384 51.67 51.76 4.37
CA LEU A 384 51.00 51.66 5.66
C LEU A 384 51.41 50.34 6.35
N LYS A 385 51.76 50.42 7.65
CA LYS A 385 52.24 49.29 8.45
C LYS A 385 51.20 48.16 8.47
N LYS A 386 51.66 46.92 8.27
CA LYS A 386 50.79 45.73 8.19
C LYS A 386 49.94 45.50 9.43
N GLU A 387 50.46 45.86 10.61
CA GLU A 387 49.72 45.81 11.88
C GLU A 387 48.54 46.78 11.87
N VAL A 388 48.75 48.02 11.39
CA VAL A 388 47.69 49.03 11.27
C VAL A 388 46.67 48.66 10.20
N LYS A 389 47.08 47.95 9.14
CA LYS A 389 46.17 47.36 8.14
C LYS A 389 45.35 46.19 8.68
N ALA A 390 45.80 45.51 9.73
CA ALA A 390 45.11 44.38 10.34
C ALA A 390 44.17 44.79 11.48
N GLU A 391 44.36 46.00 12.02
CA GLU A 391 43.50 46.61 13.07
C GLU A 391 42.36 47.47 12.51
N LEU A 392 42.35 47.70 11.19
CA LEU A 392 41.28 48.40 10.44
C LEU A 392 40.41 47.39 9.71
#